data_AF-A0A8J8Y9U4-F1
#
_entry.id   AF-A0A8J8Y9U4-F1
#
_cell.length_a   1.000
_cell.length_b   1.000
_cell.length_c   1.000
_cell.angle_alpha   90.00
_cell.angle_beta   90.00
_cell.angle_gamma   90.00
#
_symmetry.space_group_name_H-M   'P 1'
#
loop_
_entity.id
_entity.type
_entity.pdbx_description
1 polymer ?
#
loop_
_entity_poly.entity_id
_entity_poly.type
_entity_poly.pdbx_seq_one_letter_code
_entity_poly.pdbx_strand_id
1 'polypeptide(L)'
;MASPIPREWVGLQQFPAATQTKLHELLGKLKEEDVSTLTILVMGKGGVGKSSTVNSIVGERVASVSAFQSEGLRPMMCSRTRAGFTLNIIDTPGLIEGGYINEQAVDIIKRFLLGKTIDVLLYVDRLDAYRMDTLDEQVIRAITNSFGKDIWRRSLVVLTHAQLSPPDGIDYNDFFTRRSEALLRYIHSGAGINKREYGDFPLPIALVENSGRCKTNEHGEKILPDGTLWVPNLMKEITVVISNGSSPTHVDQKLIDGPNPNNRRKLFIPLILAVEYFLVVKGIRRAIHADIANGKVDDWEQRYRDLVGSRDLVEQKGSTSRNRKA
;
A
#
# COMPACT_ATOMS: atom_id res chain seq x y z
N MET A 1 -1.01 4.44 25.06
CA MET A 1 0.42 4.81 25.21
C MET A 1 0.49 6.33 25.11
N ALA A 2 1.08 7.01 26.08
CA ALA A 2 1.21 8.46 26.02
C ALA A 2 2.02 8.85 24.78
N SER A 3 1.49 9.75 23.95
CA SER A 3 2.24 10.33 22.82
C SER A 3 3.49 11.00 23.40
N PRO A 4 4.70 10.67 22.92
CA PRO A 4 5.91 11.30 23.43
C PRO A 4 5.82 12.81 23.22
N ILE A 5 6.14 13.58 24.28
CA ILE A 5 6.16 15.05 24.22
C ILE A 5 7.10 15.47 23.09
N PRO A 6 6.64 16.29 22.13
CA PRO A 6 7.50 16.78 21.06
C PRO A 6 8.73 17.49 21.62
N ARG A 7 9.91 17.14 21.10
CA ARG A 7 11.17 17.79 21.51
C ARG A 7 11.34 19.10 20.76
N GLU A 8 12.05 20.05 21.35
CA GLU A 8 12.41 21.27 20.61
C GLU A 8 13.29 20.93 19.40
N TRP A 9 13.04 21.61 18.27
CA TRP A 9 13.78 21.43 17.02
C TRP A 9 15.14 22.14 17.05
N VAL A 10 16.08 21.58 17.80
CA VAL A 10 17.44 22.13 17.93
C VAL A 10 18.25 21.98 16.64
N GLY A 11 17.98 20.96 15.82
CA GLY A 11 18.64 20.74 14.53
C GLY A 11 18.52 21.88 13.53
N LEU A 12 17.48 22.73 13.62
CA LEU A 12 17.37 23.93 12.77
C LEU A 12 18.57 24.85 12.93
N GLN A 13 19.15 24.93 14.14
CA GLN A 13 20.30 25.78 14.42
C GLN A 13 21.58 25.29 13.74
N GLN A 14 21.62 24.04 13.24
CA GLN A 14 22.78 23.49 12.54
C GLN A 14 22.83 23.91 11.06
N PHE A 15 21.73 24.40 10.49
CA PHE A 15 21.73 24.87 9.11
C PHE A 15 22.41 26.23 8.98
N PRO A 16 22.95 26.59 7.81
CA PRO A 16 23.40 27.95 7.54
C PRO A 16 22.29 28.99 7.71
N ALA A 17 22.63 30.21 8.12
CA ALA A 17 21.66 31.26 8.43
C ALA A 17 20.67 31.53 7.28
N ALA A 18 21.14 31.56 6.02
CA ALA A 18 20.28 31.74 4.85
C ALA A 18 19.26 30.60 4.69
N THR A 19 19.66 29.35 4.95
CA THR A 19 18.76 28.20 4.95
C THR A 19 17.78 28.27 6.12
N GLN A 20 18.23 28.64 7.33
CA GLN A 20 17.35 28.82 8.49
C GLN A 20 16.23 29.84 8.20
N THR A 21 16.57 30.99 7.63
CA THR A 21 15.58 32.02 7.27
C THR A 21 14.53 31.49 6.30
N LYS A 22 14.96 30.79 5.24
CA LYS A 22 14.05 30.18 4.26
C LYS A 22 13.15 29.12 4.90
N LEU A 23 13.70 28.28 5.78
CA LEU A 23 12.92 27.29 6.51
C LEU A 23 11.89 27.95 7.42
N HIS A 24 12.26 28.99 8.16
CA HIS A 24 11.32 29.76 8.99
C HIS A 24 10.22 30.41 8.17
N GLU A 25 10.53 30.96 7.00
CA GLU A 25 9.54 31.52 6.07
C GLU A 25 8.54 30.45 5.61
N LEU A 26 9.01 29.27 5.19
CA LEU A 26 8.16 28.16 4.74
C LEU A 26 7.27 27.62 5.85
N LEU A 27 7.81 27.45 7.05
CA LEU A 27 7.03 27.06 8.23
C LEU A 27 5.99 28.13 8.60
N GLY A 28 6.32 29.41 8.41
CA GLY A 28 5.39 30.53 8.56
C GLY A 28 4.20 30.43 7.61
N LYS A 29 4.46 30.19 6.31
CA LYS A 29 3.42 30.01 5.28
C LYS A 29 2.46 28.87 5.62
N LEU A 30 2.99 27.73 6.06
CA LEU A 30 2.14 26.61 6.50
C LEU A 30 1.23 27.01 7.66
N LYS A 31 1.74 27.76 8.64
CA LYS A 31 0.91 28.26 9.75
C LYS A 31 -0.15 29.25 9.31
N GLU A 32 0.13 30.10 8.32
CA GLU A 32 -0.86 31.01 7.72
C GLU A 32 -1.99 30.24 7.03
N GLU A 33 -1.70 29.05 6.50
CA GLU A 33 -2.68 28.09 5.94
C GLU A 33 -3.31 27.17 7.01
N ASP A 34 -3.23 27.54 8.31
CA ASP A 34 -3.74 26.77 9.46
C ASP A 34 -3.10 25.37 9.64
N VAL A 35 -1.93 25.15 9.05
CA VAL A 35 -1.13 23.93 9.21
C VAL A 35 -0.08 24.13 10.31
N SER A 36 -0.47 23.84 11.55
CA SER A 36 0.42 23.89 12.72
C SER A 36 1.14 22.57 13.03
N THR A 37 0.66 21.46 12.48
CA THR A 37 1.27 20.13 12.61
C THR A 37 1.38 19.49 11.24
N LEU A 38 2.55 18.93 10.94
CA LEU A 38 2.85 18.28 9.68
C LEU A 38 3.38 16.87 9.93
N THR A 39 2.74 15.86 9.36
CA THR A 39 3.15 14.46 9.44
C THR A 39 3.58 13.94 8.07
N ILE A 40 4.89 13.71 7.96
CA ILE A 40 5.54 13.20 6.77
C ILE A 40 5.78 11.70 6.93
N LEU A 41 5.30 10.90 5.99
CA LEU A 41 5.61 9.48 5.88
C LEU A 41 6.71 9.27 4.84
N VAL A 42 7.80 8.58 5.18
CA VAL A 42 8.91 8.32 4.27
C VAL A 42 8.91 6.85 3.88
N MET A 43 8.74 6.54 2.60
CA MET A 43 8.70 5.16 2.09
C MET A 43 9.59 4.98 0.86
N GLY A 44 9.93 3.73 0.56
CA GLY A 44 10.73 3.35 -0.60
C GLY A 44 11.40 2.00 -0.40
N LYS A 45 12.33 1.66 -1.31
CA LYS A 45 13.16 0.45 -1.19
C LYS A 45 14.12 0.56 0.00
N GLY A 46 14.75 -0.55 0.37
CA GLY A 46 15.87 -0.53 1.33
C GLY A 46 17.09 0.16 0.73
N GLY A 47 17.85 0.90 1.55
CA GLY A 47 19.15 1.46 1.13
C GLY A 47 19.10 2.63 0.14
N VAL A 48 17.92 3.20 -0.13
CA VAL A 48 17.75 4.40 -0.98
C VAL A 48 17.95 5.72 -0.24
N GLY A 49 18.34 5.67 1.04
CA GLY A 49 18.64 6.87 1.84
C GLY A 49 17.46 7.48 2.60
N LYS A 50 16.39 6.74 2.89
CA LYS A 50 15.22 7.20 3.68
C LYS A 50 15.64 7.82 5.03
N SER A 51 16.26 7.03 5.90
CA SER A 51 16.74 7.47 7.22
C SER A 51 17.78 8.60 7.14
N SER A 52 18.62 8.60 6.11
CA SER A 52 19.58 9.68 5.85
C SER A 52 18.87 10.99 5.51
N THR A 53 17.82 10.94 4.68
CA THR A 53 16.98 12.08 4.36
C THR A 53 16.24 12.60 5.59
N VAL A 54 15.71 11.71 6.44
CA VAL A 54 15.09 12.11 7.72
C VAL A 54 16.08 12.87 8.59
N ASN A 55 17.29 12.34 8.77
CA ASN A 55 18.33 13.01 9.54
C ASN A 55 18.69 14.38 8.96
N SER A 56 18.76 14.49 7.63
CA SER A 56 19.06 15.75 6.97
C SER A 56 17.94 16.78 7.07
N ILE A 57 16.66 16.38 7.02
CA ILE A 57 15.53 17.31 7.23
C ILE A 57 15.53 17.81 8.66
N VAL A 58 15.73 16.90 9.63
CA VAL A 58 15.73 17.27 11.05
C VAL A 58 16.97 18.09 11.42
N GLY A 59 18.10 17.90 10.75
CA GLY A 59 19.37 18.52 11.13
C GLY A 59 20.01 17.85 12.35
N GLU A 60 19.64 16.60 12.64
CA GLU A 60 20.14 15.80 13.76
C GLU A 60 20.21 14.32 13.34
N ARG A 61 21.07 13.53 13.98
CA ARG A 61 21.08 12.06 13.82
C ARG A 61 20.00 11.42 14.70
N VAL A 62 18.78 11.36 14.19
CA VAL A 62 17.62 10.77 14.88
C VAL A 62 17.34 9.33 14.46
N ALA A 63 17.57 9.00 13.19
CA ALA A 63 17.38 7.69 12.61
C ALA A 63 18.73 6.98 12.41
N SER A 64 18.74 5.66 12.64
CA SER A 64 19.92 4.83 12.39
C SER A 64 20.17 4.71 10.89
N VAL A 65 21.41 4.91 10.46
CA VAL A 65 21.83 4.74 9.08
C VAL A 65 22.89 3.66 9.03
N SER A 66 22.68 2.64 8.21
CA SER A 66 23.65 1.57 7.97
C SER A 66 23.88 1.39 6.48
N ALA A 67 25.15 1.23 6.09
CA ALA A 67 25.52 0.97 4.70
C ALA A 67 25.49 -0.52 4.35
N PHE A 68 25.59 -1.41 5.36
CA PHE A 68 25.81 -2.85 5.16
C PHE A 68 24.81 -3.74 5.90
N GLN A 69 24.07 -3.20 6.87
CA GLN A 69 23.06 -3.95 7.59
C GLN A 69 21.69 -3.65 7.02
N SER A 70 20.87 -4.69 6.89
CA SER A 70 19.46 -4.54 6.60
C SER A 70 18.80 -3.63 7.65
N GLU A 71 17.87 -2.82 7.18
CA GLU A 71 17.08 -1.94 8.05
C GLU A 71 16.28 -2.79 9.06
N GLY A 72 16.07 -2.26 10.27
CA GLY A 72 15.17 -2.92 11.23
C GLY A 72 13.73 -2.90 10.75
N LEU A 73 12.89 -3.84 11.22
CA LEU A 73 11.49 -3.97 10.78
C LEU A 73 10.51 -2.94 11.37
N ARG A 74 10.96 -2.05 12.27
CA ARG A 74 10.06 -1.15 13.01
C ARG A 74 10.15 0.28 12.47
N PRO A 75 9.01 0.88 12.07
CA PRO A 75 8.95 2.31 11.81
C PRO A 75 9.31 3.10 13.06
N MET A 76 9.90 4.27 12.84
CA MET A 76 10.18 5.23 13.90
C MET A 76 9.55 6.58 13.56
N MET A 77 9.01 7.27 14.57
CA MET A 77 8.51 8.63 14.42
C MET A 77 9.41 9.59 15.18
N CYS A 78 9.94 10.57 14.47
CA CYS A 78 10.65 11.70 15.03
C CYS A 78 9.72 12.93 15.06
N SER A 79 9.41 13.41 16.26
CA SER A 79 8.63 14.64 16.47
C SER A 79 9.52 15.78 16.95
N ARG A 80 9.43 16.94 16.29
CA ARG A 80 10.14 18.17 16.64
C ARG A 80 9.21 19.37 16.57
N THR A 81 9.34 20.30 17.52
CA THR A 81 8.52 21.51 17.59
C THR A 81 9.38 22.76 17.61
N ARG A 82 8.97 23.79 16.88
CA ARG A 82 9.60 25.12 16.89
C ARG A 82 8.55 26.18 16.56
N ALA A 83 8.54 27.28 17.31
CA ALA A 83 7.65 28.43 17.07
C ALA A 83 6.15 28.04 16.92
N GLY A 84 5.69 27.05 17.68
CA GLY A 84 4.31 26.53 17.62
C GLY A 84 3.99 25.65 16.40
N PHE A 85 4.98 25.32 15.57
CA PHE A 85 4.86 24.32 14.50
C PHE A 85 5.44 22.97 14.96
N THR A 86 4.73 21.88 14.71
CA THR A 86 5.18 20.51 15.03
C THR A 86 5.39 19.69 13.76
N LEU A 87 6.62 19.25 13.55
CA LEU A 87 7.00 18.34 12.48
C LEU A 87 7.10 16.90 13.02
N ASN A 88 6.33 16.00 12.45
CA ASN A 88 6.44 14.57 12.64
C ASN A 88 6.98 13.95 11.34
N ILE A 89 8.09 13.21 11.43
CA ILE A 89 8.60 12.42 10.31
C ILE A 89 8.61 10.95 10.72
N ILE A 90 7.94 10.12 9.93
CA ILE A 90 7.86 8.68 10.10
C ILE A 90 8.83 8.03 9.11
N ASP A 91 9.94 7.54 9.63
CA ASP A 91 10.89 6.74 8.87
C ASP A 91 10.44 5.28 8.89
N THR A 92 10.36 4.65 7.73
CA THR A 92 9.92 3.25 7.60
C THR A 92 11.05 2.34 7.16
N PRO A 93 10.97 1.04 7.49
CA PRO A 93 11.81 0.02 6.85
C PRO A 93 11.60 0.01 5.33
N GLY A 94 12.58 -0.53 4.61
CA GLY A 94 12.49 -0.82 3.18
C GLY A 94 11.42 -1.88 2.90
N LEU A 95 10.70 -1.69 1.79
CA LEU A 95 9.58 -2.56 1.42
C LEU A 95 9.99 -3.84 0.67
N ILE A 96 11.28 -4.04 0.40
CA ILE A 96 11.80 -5.22 -0.32
C ILE A 96 12.72 -6.01 0.59
N GLU A 97 12.52 -7.33 0.64
CA GLU A 97 13.43 -8.31 1.26
C GLU A 97 13.60 -9.51 0.33
N GLY A 98 14.84 -9.93 0.06
CA GLY A 98 15.12 -11.13 -0.74
C GLY A 98 14.57 -11.12 -2.18
N GLY A 99 14.32 -9.94 -2.76
CA GLY A 99 13.76 -9.81 -4.12
C GLY A 99 12.23 -9.86 -4.17
N TYR A 100 11.54 -9.77 -3.04
CA TYR A 100 10.08 -9.71 -2.95
C TYR A 100 9.63 -8.61 -1.99
N ILE A 101 8.34 -8.28 -2.03
CA ILE A 101 7.75 -7.36 -1.04
C ILE A 101 7.79 -7.98 0.34
N ASN A 102 8.29 -7.21 1.31
CA ASN A 102 8.25 -7.58 2.72
C ASN A 102 6.87 -7.27 3.30
N GLU A 103 5.93 -8.18 3.13
CA GLU A 103 4.56 -8.05 3.64
C GLU A 103 4.52 -7.84 5.17
N GLN A 104 5.47 -8.44 5.91
CA GLN A 104 5.58 -8.22 7.35
C GLN A 104 5.93 -6.77 7.68
N ALA A 105 6.89 -6.17 6.96
CA ALA A 105 7.23 -4.76 7.12
C ALA A 105 6.03 -3.85 6.75
N VAL A 106 5.34 -4.14 5.65
CA VAL A 106 4.12 -3.41 5.25
C VAL A 106 3.06 -3.46 6.36
N ASP A 107 2.78 -4.63 6.92
CA ASP A 107 1.79 -4.79 8.00
C ASP A 107 2.20 -4.05 9.28
N ILE A 108 3.49 -4.08 9.65
CA ILE A 108 4.00 -3.32 10.80
C ILE A 108 3.82 -1.82 10.55
N ILE A 109 4.11 -1.33 9.34
CA ILE A 109 3.91 0.08 8.96
C ILE A 109 2.43 0.46 9.06
N LYS A 110 1.52 -0.34 8.50
CA LYS A 110 0.07 -0.10 8.56
C LYS A 110 -0.42 0.00 10.00
N ARG A 111 -0.05 -0.97 10.85
CA ARG A 111 -0.40 -0.97 12.28
C ARG A 111 0.20 0.23 13.01
N PHE A 112 1.43 0.61 12.69
CA PHE A 112 2.06 1.80 13.27
C PHE A 112 1.30 3.08 12.90
N LEU A 113 0.76 3.15 11.69
CA LEU A 113 0.05 4.32 11.17
C LEU A 113 -1.43 4.37 11.58
N LEU A 114 -2.01 3.28 12.11
CA LEU A 114 -3.40 3.26 12.54
C LEU A 114 -3.73 4.43 13.49
N GLY A 115 -4.77 5.20 13.13
CA GLY A 115 -5.23 6.39 13.84
C GLY A 115 -4.40 7.65 13.61
N LYS A 116 -3.48 7.65 12.64
CA LYS A 116 -2.67 8.82 12.27
C LYS A 116 -3.13 9.41 10.93
N THR A 117 -2.92 10.70 10.79
CA THR A 117 -3.08 11.42 9.53
C THR A 117 -1.71 11.60 8.87
N ILE A 118 -1.60 11.28 7.60
CA ILE A 118 -0.42 11.49 6.76
C ILE A 118 -0.70 12.72 5.88
N ASP A 119 0.09 13.77 6.07
CA ASP A 119 -0.04 15.00 5.30
C ASP A 119 0.74 14.92 4.00
N VAL A 120 1.92 14.29 4.01
CA VAL A 120 2.79 14.14 2.85
C VAL A 120 3.45 12.76 2.85
N LEU A 121 3.46 12.10 1.69
CA LEU A 121 4.27 10.91 1.43
C LEU A 121 5.56 11.33 0.69
N LEU A 122 6.72 11.08 1.29
CA LEU A 122 8.00 11.10 0.57
C LEU A 122 8.28 9.71 0.00
N TYR A 123 8.14 9.58 -1.31
CA TYR A 123 8.59 8.38 -2.02
C TYR A 123 10.06 8.54 -2.40
N VAL A 124 10.94 7.85 -1.67
CA VAL A 124 12.39 8.00 -1.82
C VAL A 124 12.95 6.92 -2.74
N ASP A 125 13.76 7.36 -3.69
CA ASP A 125 14.55 6.50 -4.57
C ASP A 125 15.93 7.16 -4.83
N ARG A 126 16.79 6.48 -5.59
CA ARG A 126 18.14 6.93 -5.93
C ARG A 126 18.19 7.53 -7.32
N LEU A 127 18.81 8.72 -7.44
CA LEU A 127 19.10 9.34 -8.74
C LEU A 127 20.08 8.45 -9.53
N ASP A 128 21.13 7.97 -8.88
CA ASP A 128 22.20 7.15 -9.47
C ASP A 128 21.80 5.69 -9.80
N ALA A 129 20.50 5.38 -9.81
CA ALA A 129 19.97 4.13 -10.32
C ALA A 129 19.66 4.23 -11.83
N TYR A 130 20.25 3.35 -12.63
CA TYR A 130 20.11 3.39 -14.10
C TYR A 130 18.89 2.65 -14.65
N ARG A 131 18.25 1.81 -13.82
CA ARG A 131 17.16 0.93 -14.25
C ARG A 131 16.02 0.99 -13.25
N MET A 132 14.82 0.89 -13.79
CA MET A 132 13.61 0.55 -13.04
C MET A 132 13.23 -0.88 -13.40
N ASP A 133 12.79 -1.65 -12.41
CA ASP A 133 12.41 -3.04 -12.60
C ASP A 133 11.01 -3.34 -12.06
N THR A 134 10.61 -4.60 -12.14
CA THR A 134 9.29 -5.04 -11.65
C THR A 134 9.16 -4.91 -10.13
N LEU A 135 10.27 -4.86 -9.37
CA LEU A 135 10.23 -4.65 -7.93
C LEU A 135 9.87 -3.21 -7.59
N ASP A 136 10.33 -2.24 -8.37
CA ASP A 136 9.91 -0.83 -8.22
C ASP A 136 8.38 -0.71 -8.34
N GLU A 137 7.81 -1.34 -9.37
CA GLU A 137 6.36 -1.34 -9.56
C GLU A 137 5.64 -2.05 -8.42
N GLN A 138 6.18 -3.16 -7.90
CA GLN A 138 5.61 -3.87 -6.76
C GLN A 138 5.61 -3.03 -5.48
N VAL A 139 6.66 -2.24 -5.23
CA VAL A 139 6.73 -1.33 -4.08
C VAL A 139 5.64 -0.27 -4.18
N ILE A 140 5.49 0.34 -5.35
CA ILE A 140 4.46 1.35 -5.62
C ILE A 140 3.06 0.73 -5.45
N ARG A 141 2.85 -0.50 -5.94
CA ARG A 141 1.60 -1.24 -5.76
C ARG A 141 1.33 -1.53 -4.28
N ALA A 142 2.34 -1.93 -3.51
CA ALA A 142 2.20 -2.21 -2.09
C ALA A 142 1.77 -0.96 -1.29
N ILE A 143 2.36 0.20 -1.58
CA ILE A 143 1.95 1.50 -1.01
C ILE A 143 0.50 1.80 -1.38
N THR A 144 0.16 1.69 -2.66
CA THR A 144 -1.19 1.98 -3.17
C THR A 144 -2.25 1.04 -2.59
N ASN A 145 -1.93 -0.24 -2.44
CA ASN A 145 -2.83 -1.22 -1.82
C ASN A 145 -3.02 -0.97 -0.33
N SER A 146 -2.02 -0.39 0.34
CA SER A 146 -2.03 -0.15 1.78
C SER A 146 -2.73 1.15 2.17
N PHE A 147 -2.57 2.21 1.37
CA PHE A 147 -3.03 3.56 1.71
C PHE A 147 -3.98 4.18 0.68
N GLY A 148 -4.34 3.42 -0.35
CA GLY A 148 -5.18 3.88 -1.44
C GLY A 148 -4.41 4.70 -2.48
N LYS A 149 -5.05 4.94 -3.61
CA LYS A 149 -4.51 5.74 -4.72
C LYS A 149 -4.34 7.21 -4.34
N ASP A 150 -5.22 7.74 -3.49
CA ASP A 150 -5.23 9.16 -3.14
C ASP A 150 -4.01 9.61 -2.33
N ILE A 151 -3.25 8.70 -1.71
CA ILE A 151 -1.98 9.05 -1.05
C ILE A 151 -1.01 9.73 -2.03
N TRP A 152 -1.06 9.37 -3.32
CA TRP A 152 -0.22 9.93 -4.37
C TRP A 152 -0.56 11.38 -4.73
N ARG A 153 -1.74 11.89 -4.33
CA ARG A 153 -2.10 13.31 -4.51
C ARG A 153 -1.26 14.22 -3.64
N ARG A 154 -0.82 13.71 -2.48
CA ARG A 154 0.08 14.40 -1.55
C ARG A 154 1.44 13.70 -1.44
N SER A 155 1.95 13.22 -2.57
CA SER A 155 3.29 12.62 -2.65
C SER A 155 4.32 13.57 -3.25
N LEU A 156 5.51 13.57 -2.67
CA LEU A 156 6.73 14.15 -3.23
C LEU A 156 7.72 13.02 -3.52
N VAL A 157 8.19 12.95 -4.76
CA VAL A 157 9.24 12.00 -5.14
C VAL A 157 10.58 12.59 -4.75
N VAL A 158 11.40 11.84 -4.02
CA VAL A 158 12.70 12.27 -3.55
C VAL A 158 13.78 11.41 -4.19
N LEU A 159 14.67 12.02 -4.97
CA LEU A 159 15.82 11.33 -5.58
C LEU A 159 17.10 11.68 -4.83
N THR A 160 17.62 10.72 -4.09
CA THR A 160 18.86 10.84 -3.33
C THR A 160 20.10 10.67 -4.21
N HIS A 161 21.29 10.91 -3.66
CA HIS A 161 22.58 10.84 -4.38
C HIS A 161 22.64 11.88 -5.53
N ALA A 162 22.07 13.05 -5.28
CA ALA A 162 21.95 14.11 -6.27
C ALA A 162 23.28 14.80 -6.65
N GLN A 163 24.40 14.49 -5.99
CA GLN A 163 25.72 14.94 -6.44
C GLN A 163 26.42 13.92 -7.37
N LEU A 164 25.63 13.09 -8.04
CA LEU A 164 26.10 12.20 -9.10
C LEU A 164 26.82 12.99 -10.20
N SER A 165 27.91 12.40 -10.71
CA SER A 165 28.46 12.72 -12.03
C SER A 165 27.99 11.63 -12.99
N PRO A 166 27.07 11.92 -13.93
CA PRO A 166 26.58 10.90 -14.86
C PRO A 166 27.71 10.26 -15.68
N PRO A 167 27.59 8.97 -16.05
CA PRO A 167 28.57 8.31 -16.91
C PRO A 167 28.49 8.83 -18.35
N ASP A 168 29.49 8.46 -19.16
CA ASP A 168 29.54 8.68 -20.60
C ASP A 168 29.42 10.15 -21.05
N GLY A 169 29.69 11.10 -20.15
CA GLY A 169 29.60 12.54 -20.43
C GLY A 169 28.17 13.05 -20.64
N ILE A 170 27.15 12.30 -20.18
CA ILE A 170 25.75 12.74 -20.22
C ILE A 170 25.59 13.98 -19.33
N ASP A 171 24.84 14.98 -19.81
CA ASP A 171 24.51 16.15 -19.01
C ASP A 171 23.69 15.78 -17.77
N TYR A 172 23.94 16.47 -16.66
CA TYR A 172 23.27 16.21 -15.39
C TYR A 172 21.74 16.36 -15.49
N ASN A 173 21.26 17.40 -16.18
CA ASN A 173 19.83 17.65 -16.31
C ASN A 173 19.17 16.64 -17.26
N ASP A 174 19.86 16.22 -18.31
CA ASP A 174 19.39 15.17 -19.20
C ASP A 174 19.26 13.83 -18.46
N PHE A 175 20.26 13.47 -17.65
CA PHE A 175 20.23 12.28 -16.82
C PHE A 175 19.07 12.32 -15.83
N PHE A 176 18.93 13.43 -15.10
CA PHE A 176 17.84 13.67 -14.17
C PHE A 176 16.47 13.56 -14.84
N THR A 177 16.29 14.17 -16.01
CA THR A 177 15.03 14.15 -16.75
C THR A 177 14.65 12.72 -17.12
N ARG A 178 15.56 11.96 -17.74
CA ARG A 178 15.29 10.56 -18.13
C ARG A 178 14.99 9.67 -16.93
N ARG A 179 15.74 9.83 -15.83
CA ARG A 179 15.55 9.06 -14.59
C ARG A 179 14.19 9.35 -13.94
N SER A 180 13.80 10.63 -13.93
CA SER A 180 12.55 11.13 -13.39
C SER A 180 11.35 10.64 -14.20
N GLU A 181 11.39 10.78 -15.53
CA GLU A 181 10.33 10.29 -16.42
C GLU A 181 10.15 8.77 -16.33
N ALA A 182 11.25 8.01 -16.20
CA ALA A 182 11.18 6.58 -15.96
C ALA A 182 10.45 6.29 -14.64
N LEU A 183 10.82 6.95 -13.53
CA LEU A 183 10.17 6.74 -12.24
C LEU A 183 8.70 7.10 -12.24
N LEU A 184 8.35 8.28 -12.76
CA LEU A 184 6.97 8.75 -12.80
C LEU A 184 6.09 7.77 -13.60
N ARG A 185 6.58 7.22 -14.72
CA ARG A 185 5.85 6.17 -15.46
C ARG A 185 5.57 4.93 -14.60
N TYR A 186 6.53 4.48 -13.80
CA TYR A 186 6.34 3.35 -12.88
C TYR A 186 5.38 3.70 -11.75
N ILE A 187 5.46 4.92 -11.20
CA ILE A 187 4.50 5.40 -10.18
C ILE A 187 3.09 5.40 -10.74
N HIS A 188 2.88 5.98 -11.92
CA HIS A 188 1.55 5.98 -12.54
C HIS A 188 1.02 4.56 -12.81
N SER A 189 1.86 3.67 -13.34
CA SER A 189 1.48 2.27 -13.59
C SER A 189 1.14 1.53 -12.29
N GLY A 190 2.06 1.54 -11.32
CA GLY A 190 1.91 0.81 -10.06
C GLY A 190 0.81 1.36 -9.15
N ALA A 191 0.53 2.67 -9.24
CA ALA A 191 -0.55 3.31 -8.52
C ALA A 191 -1.92 3.20 -9.21
N GLY A 192 -1.97 2.66 -10.43
CA GLY A 192 -3.21 2.61 -11.22
C GLY A 192 -3.73 4.00 -11.59
N ILE A 193 -2.83 4.97 -11.81
CA ILE A 193 -3.16 6.32 -12.28
C ILE A 193 -3.18 6.30 -13.80
N ASN A 194 -4.34 6.56 -14.39
CA ASN A 194 -4.48 6.63 -15.83
C ASN A 194 -4.00 7.98 -16.36
N LYS A 195 -3.58 8.04 -17.64
CA LYS A 195 -3.12 9.29 -18.29
C LYS A 195 -4.08 10.48 -18.15
N ARG A 196 -5.40 10.21 -18.13
CA ARG A 196 -6.44 11.25 -17.97
C ARG A 196 -6.45 11.88 -16.58
N GLU A 197 -5.91 11.17 -15.59
CA GLU A 197 -5.86 11.60 -14.19
C GLU A 197 -4.52 12.24 -13.85
N TYR A 198 -3.56 12.36 -14.77
CA TYR A 198 -2.22 12.88 -14.42
C TYR A 198 -2.26 14.28 -13.80
N GLY A 199 -3.19 15.15 -14.24
CA GLY A 199 -3.38 16.47 -13.65
C GLY A 199 -3.84 16.45 -12.18
N ASP A 200 -4.46 15.35 -11.76
CA ASP A 200 -4.94 15.14 -10.39
C ASP A 200 -3.82 14.64 -9.44
N PHE A 201 -2.67 14.24 -10.01
CA PHE A 201 -1.52 13.64 -9.30
C PHE A 201 -0.21 14.30 -9.78
N PRO A 202 0.09 15.53 -9.34
CA PRO A 202 1.19 16.34 -9.88
C PRO A 202 2.59 15.75 -9.62
N LEU A 203 2.76 14.89 -8.60
CA LEU A 203 4.00 14.16 -8.27
C LEU A 203 5.29 14.99 -8.47
N PRO A 204 5.45 16.13 -7.78
CA PRO A 204 6.69 16.90 -7.85
C PRO A 204 7.90 16.05 -7.43
N ILE A 205 9.09 16.50 -7.85
CA ILE A 205 10.36 15.80 -7.58
C ILE A 205 11.33 16.75 -6.87
N ALA A 206 11.93 16.27 -5.77
CA ALA A 206 13.01 16.94 -5.08
C ALA A 206 14.29 16.09 -5.14
N LEU A 207 15.40 16.73 -5.49
CA LEU A 207 16.74 16.14 -5.45
C LEU A 207 17.34 16.30 -4.05
N VAL A 208 18.02 15.29 -3.54
CA VAL A 208 18.60 15.27 -2.18
C VAL A 208 20.03 14.73 -2.19
N GLU A 209 20.95 15.44 -1.53
CA GLU A 209 22.32 14.96 -1.30
C GLU A 209 22.63 14.90 0.20
N ASN A 210 22.46 13.71 0.78
CA ASN A 210 22.64 13.47 2.21
C ASN A 210 24.11 13.42 2.63
N SER A 211 25.05 13.21 1.70
CA SER A 211 26.47 13.11 2.01
C SER A 211 26.98 14.36 2.73
N GLY A 212 27.84 14.15 3.74
CA GLY A 212 28.61 15.23 4.36
C GLY A 212 29.62 15.87 3.39
N ARG A 213 29.86 15.25 2.24
CA ARG A 213 30.70 15.78 1.14
C ARG A 213 29.89 16.49 0.06
N CYS A 214 28.62 16.81 0.33
CA CYS A 214 27.84 17.67 -0.54
C CYS A 214 28.58 19.02 -0.70
N LYS A 215 28.69 19.51 -1.92
CA LYS A 215 29.24 20.83 -2.23
C LYS A 215 28.40 21.88 -1.51
N THR A 216 29.06 22.94 -1.10
CA THR A 216 28.41 24.09 -0.48
C THR A 216 28.70 25.35 -1.27
N ASN A 217 27.77 26.29 -1.27
CA ASN A 217 28.04 27.65 -1.73
C ASN A 217 28.91 28.42 -0.71
N GLU A 218 29.19 29.69 -1.00
CA GLU A 218 29.98 30.60 -0.13
C GLU A 218 29.35 30.82 1.27
N HIS A 219 28.05 30.58 1.40
CA HIS A 219 27.29 30.69 2.65
C HIS A 219 27.18 29.36 3.40
N GLY A 220 27.82 28.29 2.92
CA GLY A 220 27.76 26.95 3.53
C GLY A 220 26.48 26.18 3.23
N GLU A 221 25.60 26.67 2.36
CA GLU A 221 24.37 25.97 1.96
C GLU A 221 24.68 24.85 0.98
N LYS A 222 24.12 23.66 1.22
CA LYS A 222 24.30 22.50 0.36
C LYS A 222 23.70 22.74 -1.01
N ILE A 223 24.53 22.67 -2.05
CA ILE A 223 24.19 23.00 -3.44
C ILE A 223 24.42 21.80 -4.36
N LEU A 224 23.48 21.58 -5.28
CA LEU A 224 23.50 20.50 -6.26
C LEU A 224 24.19 20.92 -7.57
N PRO A 225 24.51 19.98 -8.47
CA PRO A 225 25.16 20.30 -9.75
C PRO A 225 24.38 21.27 -10.65
N ASP A 226 23.05 21.27 -10.56
CA ASP A 226 22.15 22.20 -11.26
C ASP A 226 22.04 23.58 -10.59
N GLY A 227 22.76 23.81 -9.49
CA GLY A 227 22.70 25.04 -8.70
C GLY A 227 21.61 25.05 -7.63
N THR A 228 20.81 23.99 -7.50
CA THR A 228 19.71 23.93 -6.53
C THR A 228 20.22 23.83 -5.09
N LEU A 229 19.74 24.72 -4.22
CA LEU A 229 19.92 24.61 -2.77
C LEU A 229 18.92 23.62 -2.20
N TRP A 230 19.33 22.37 -2.04
CA TRP A 230 18.37 21.28 -1.95
C TRP A 230 17.58 21.22 -0.65
N VAL A 231 18.16 21.63 0.49
CA VAL A 231 17.47 21.61 1.79
C VAL A 231 16.25 22.56 1.79
N PRO A 232 16.39 23.86 1.48
CA PRO A 232 15.23 24.73 1.38
C PRO A 232 14.31 24.35 0.22
N ASN A 233 14.85 23.84 -0.90
CA ASN A 233 14.02 23.38 -2.02
C ASN A 233 13.12 22.20 -1.63
N LEU A 234 13.64 21.21 -0.90
CA LEU A 234 12.86 20.07 -0.41
C LEU A 234 11.68 20.53 0.45
N MET A 235 11.89 21.45 1.39
CA MET A 235 10.82 21.98 2.23
C MET A 235 9.84 22.86 1.45
N LYS A 236 10.31 23.57 0.41
CA LYS A 236 9.44 24.31 -0.50
C LYS A 236 8.51 23.34 -1.25
N GLU A 237 9.04 22.26 -1.84
CA GLU A 237 8.22 21.28 -2.55
C GLU A 237 7.23 20.57 -1.61
N ILE A 238 7.62 20.27 -0.37
CA ILE A 238 6.69 19.77 0.67
C ILE A 238 5.54 20.76 0.89
N THR A 239 5.84 22.06 0.97
CA THR A 239 4.81 23.11 1.13
C THR A 239 3.87 23.14 -0.07
N VAL A 240 4.41 23.08 -1.30
CA VAL A 240 3.61 23.03 -2.54
C VAL A 240 2.66 21.83 -2.56
N VAL A 241 3.12 20.66 -2.10
CA VAL A 241 2.30 19.45 -2.01
C VAL A 241 1.15 19.61 -1.01
N ILE A 242 1.38 20.28 0.11
CA ILE A 242 0.36 20.52 1.14
C ILE A 242 -0.69 21.51 0.63
N SER A 243 -0.26 22.58 -0.05
CA SER A 243 -1.12 23.66 -0.54
C SER A 243 -1.87 23.31 -1.84
N ASN A 244 -1.77 22.08 -2.35
CA ASN A 244 -2.37 21.68 -3.63
C ASN A 244 -3.89 21.42 -3.58
N GLY A 245 -4.54 21.65 -2.43
CA GLY A 245 -5.99 21.50 -2.23
C GLY A 245 -6.49 20.06 -2.05
N SER A 246 -5.64 19.04 -2.19
CA SER A 246 -6.01 17.65 -1.86
C SER A 246 -6.11 17.46 -0.35
N SER A 247 -6.78 16.42 0.14
CA SER A 247 -6.87 16.15 1.60
C SER A 247 -5.73 15.25 2.10
N PRO A 248 -5.32 15.38 3.38
CA PRO A 248 -4.44 14.41 4.04
C PRO A 248 -5.03 13.00 4.05
N THR A 249 -4.18 11.99 4.10
CA THR A 249 -4.62 10.58 4.20
C THR A 249 -4.74 10.17 5.66
N HIS A 250 -5.98 10.02 6.16
CA HIS A 250 -6.22 9.46 7.49
C HIS A 250 -6.22 7.93 7.45
N VAL A 251 -5.36 7.31 8.24
CA VAL A 251 -5.23 5.84 8.30
C VAL A 251 -6.17 5.28 9.35
N ASP A 252 -7.32 4.80 8.91
CA ASP A 252 -8.29 4.07 9.74
C ASP A 252 -8.22 2.56 9.51
N GLN A 253 -8.97 1.80 10.32
CA GLN A 253 -9.02 0.34 10.21
C GLN A 253 -9.57 -0.11 8.84
N LYS A 254 -10.51 0.65 8.25
CA LYS A 254 -11.12 0.35 6.96
C LYS A 254 -10.10 0.47 5.82
N LEU A 255 -9.21 1.46 5.88
CA LEU A 255 -8.12 1.64 4.94
C LEU A 255 -7.12 0.48 5.05
N ILE A 256 -6.76 0.09 6.28
CA ILE A 256 -5.82 -1.01 6.55
C ILE A 256 -6.38 -2.35 6.08
N ASP A 257 -7.64 -2.66 6.39
CA ASP A 257 -8.28 -3.92 6.00
C ASP A 257 -8.52 -4.00 4.48
N GLY A 258 -8.51 -2.84 3.81
CA GLY A 258 -8.74 -2.71 2.38
C GLY A 258 -10.15 -3.14 1.95
N PRO A 259 -10.45 -3.10 0.65
CA PRO A 259 -11.71 -3.61 0.13
C PRO A 259 -11.78 -5.13 0.33
N ASN A 260 -12.63 -5.58 1.26
CA ASN A 260 -12.81 -6.99 1.57
C ASN A 260 -13.07 -7.81 0.28
N PRO A 261 -12.17 -8.74 -0.11
CA PRO A 261 -12.30 -9.54 -1.34
C PRO A 261 -13.61 -10.31 -1.39
N ASN A 262 -14.13 -10.72 -0.22
CA ASN A 262 -15.39 -11.44 -0.09
C ASN A 262 -16.62 -10.60 -0.50
N ASN A 263 -16.51 -9.28 -0.62
CA ASN A 263 -17.60 -8.43 -1.10
C ASN A 263 -17.61 -8.24 -2.62
N ARG A 264 -16.47 -8.41 -3.33
CA ARG A 264 -16.39 -8.16 -4.78
C ARG A 264 -17.21 -9.15 -5.62
N ARG A 265 -17.36 -10.39 -5.16
CA ARG A 265 -18.10 -11.44 -5.88
C ARG A 265 -19.42 -11.84 -5.22
N LYS A 266 -19.75 -11.25 -4.06
CA LYS A 266 -21.02 -11.51 -3.35
C LYS A 266 -22.25 -11.23 -4.22
N LEU A 267 -22.19 -10.22 -5.08
CA LEU A 267 -23.28 -9.88 -6.00
C LEU A 267 -23.57 -10.99 -7.02
N PHE A 268 -22.57 -11.83 -7.34
CA PHE A 268 -22.72 -12.94 -8.28
C PHE A 268 -23.16 -14.24 -7.61
N ILE A 269 -23.14 -14.33 -6.28
CA ILE A 269 -23.58 -15.53 -5.55
C ILE A 269 -25.03 -15.90 -5.89
N PRO A 270 -26.01 -14.97 -5.91
CA PRO A 270 -27.38 -15.29 -6.31
C PRO A 270 -27.47 -15.76 -7.77
N LEU A 271 -26.66 -15.18 -8.66
CA LEU A 271 -26.62 -15.54 -10.08
C LEU A 271 -26.06 -16.96 -10.28
N ILE A 272 -24.96 -17.29 -9.61
CA ILE A 272 -24.33 -18.61 -9.65
C ILE A 272 -25.28 -19.68 -9.10
N LEU A 273 -25.93 -19.41 -7.95
CA LEU A 273 -26.93 -20.31 -7.37
C LEU A 273 -28.15 -20.51 -8.29
N ALA A 274 -28.60 -19.46 -8.98
CA ALA A 274 -29.67 -19.57 -9.96
C ALA A 274 -29.25 -20.47 -11.14
N VAL A 275 -28.04 -20.27 -11.68
CA VAL A 275 -27.51 -21.11 -12.78
C VAL A 275 -27.41 -22.58 -12.36
N GLU A 276 -26.86 -22.88 -11.18
CA GLU A 276 -26.82 -24.25 -10.63
C GLU A 276 -28.22 -24.83 -10.47
N TYR A 277 -29.18 -24.09 -9.93
CA TYR A 277 -30.53 -24.56 -9.75
C TYR A 277 -31.25 -24.86 -11.08
N PHE A 278 -31.16 -23.95 -12.04
CA PHE A 278 -31.90 -24.06 -13.30
C PHE A 278 -31.26 -25.04 -14.29
N LEU A 279 -29.93 -25.15 -14.34
CA LEU A 279 -29.24 -26.03 -15.29
C LEU A 279 -28.94 -27.41 -14.71
N VAL A 280 -28.55 -27.49 -13.43
CA VAL A 280 -28.13 -28.76 -12.82
C VAL A 280 -29.28 -29.39 -12.05
N VAL A 281 -29.84 -28.69 -11.07
CA VAL A 281 -30.84 -29.28 -10.16
C VAL A 281 -32.14 -29.61 -10.88
N LYS A 282 -32.63 -28.75 -11.78
CA LYS A 282 -33.82 -29.06 -12.60
C LYS A 282 -33.58 -30.24 -13.55
N GLY A 283 -32.39 -30.37 -14.12
CA GLY A 283 -32.03 -31.49 -14.99
C GLY A 283 -32.04 -32.83 -14.23
N ILE A 284 -31.35 -32.88 -13.09
CA ILE A 284 -31.32 -34.05 -12.20
C ILE A 284 -32.73 -34.39 -11.71
N ARG A 285 -33.52 -33.39 -11.27
CA ARG A 285 -34.89 -33.62 -10.82
C ARG A 285 -35.75 -34.22 -11.94
N ARG A 286 -35.64 -33.71 -13.16
CA ARG A 286 -36.36 -34.27 -14.32
C ARG A 286 -35.93 -35.70 -14.62
N ALA A 287 -34.64 -35.99 -14.57
CA ALA A 287 -34.12 -37.34 -14.78
C ALA A 287 -34.66 -38.32 -13.72
N ILE A 288 -34.65 -37.92 -12.44
CA ILE A 288 -35.22 -38.73 -11.34
C ILE A 288 -36.73 -38.96 -11.55
N HIS A 289 -37.50 -37.94 -11.93
CA HIS A 289 -38.94 -38.11 -12.17
C HIS A 289 -39.23 -38.98 -13.40
N ALA A 290 -38.41 -38.86 -14.45
CA ALA A 290 -38.51 -39.72 -15.63
C ALA A 290 -38.13 -41.17 -15.31
N ASP A 291 -37.16 -41.40 -14.44
CA ASP A 291 -36.75 -42.72 -13.96
C ASP A 291 -37.84 -43.35 -13.08
N ILE A 292 -38.44 -42.58 -12.15
CA ILE A 292 -39.59 -43.03 -11.36
C ILE A 292 -40.80 -43.35 -12.25
N ALA A 293 -41.06 -42.54 -13.29
CA ALA A 293 -42.20 -42.74 -14.20
C ALA A 293 -41.99 -43.91 -15.18
N ASN A 294 -40.73 -44.18 -15.57
CA ASN A 294 -40.35 -45.30 -16.44
C ASN A 294 -39.92 -46.54 -15.65
N GLY A 295 -39.91 -46.45 -14.32
CA GLY A 295 -39.57 -47.51 -13.41
C GLY A 295 -40.48 -48.69 -13.66
N LYS A 296 -39.98 -49.67 -14.41
CA LYS A 296 -40.54 -51.01 -14.40
C LYS A 296 -40.38 -51.53 -12.98
N VAL A 297 -41.45 -52.08 -12.42
CA VAL A 297 -41.41 -52.90 -11.22
C VAL A 297 -40.21 -53.84 -11.34
N ASP A 298 -39.29 -53.76 -10.40
CA ASP A 298 -38.06 -54.57 -10.44
C ASP A 298 -38.44 -56.05 -10.58
N ASP A 299 -37.67 -56.81 -11.37
CA ASP A 299 -37.89 -58.24 -11.61
C ASP A 299 -38.04 -59.04 -10.30
N TRP A 300 -37.39 -58.61 -9.21
CA TRP A 300 -37.56 -59.22 -7.89
C TRP A 300 -38.91 -58.90 -7.22
N GLU A 301 -39.47 -57.69 -7.39
CA GLU A 301 -40.82 -57.35 -6.89
C GLU A 301 -41.90 -58.13 -7.66
N GLN A 302 -41.68 -58.33 -8.96
CA GLN A 302 -42.57 -59.12 -9.81
C GLN A 302 -42.49 -60.62 -9.44
N ARG A 303 -41.27 -61.16 -9.27
CA ARG A 303 -41.06 -62.52 -8.75
C ARG A 303 -41.63 -62.73 -7.33
N TYR A 304 -41.54 -61.72 -6.45
CA TYR A 304 -42.12 -61.79 -5.12
C TYR A 304 -43.65 -61.82 -5.17
N ARG A 305 -44.28 -61.02 -6.03
CA ARG A 305 -45.74 -61.08 -6.27
C ARG A 305 -46.18 -62.42 -6.84
N ASP A 306 -45.41 -63.02 -7.74
CA ASP A 306 -45.72 -64.34 -8.31
C ASP A 306 -45.54 -65.48 -7.28
N LEU A 307 -44.53 -65.37 -6.41
CA LEU A 307 -44.29 -66.29 -5.29
C LEU A 307 -45.37 -66.23 -4.21
N VAL A 308 -45.89 -65.05 -3.90
CA VAL A 308 -46.95 -64.86 -2.92
C VAL A 308 -48.33 -65.19 -3.52
N GLY A 309 -48.60 -64.79 -4.78
CA GLY A 309 -49.86 -65.04 -5.46
C GLY A 309 -50.12 -66.52 -5.82
N SER A 310 -49.08 -67.35 -5.95
CA SER A 310 -49.23 -68.79 -6.17
C SER A 310 -49.49 -69.61 -4.90
N ARG A 311 -49.36 -69.01 -3.70
CA ARG A 311 -49.60 -69.74 -2.43
C ARG A 311 -51.07 -69.78 -2.01
N ASP A 312 -51.93 -68.91 -2.55
CA ASP A 312 -53.33 -68.81 -2.14
C ASP A 312 -54.30 -69.77 -2.88
N LEU A 313 -53.79 -70.71 -3.70
CA LEU A 313 -54.62 -71.69 -4.43
C LEU A 313 -54.41 -73.16 -4.03
N VAL A 314 -53.64 -73.46 -2.97
CA VAL A 314 -53.36 -74.85 -2.57
C VAL A 314 -53.85 -75.23 -1.15
N GLU A 315 -54.27 -74.29 -0.30
CA GLU A 315 -54.80 -74.61 1.04
C GLU A 315 -56.30 -74.31 1.21
N GLN A 316 -57.14 -74.97 0.41
CA GLN A 316 -58.56 -75.20 0.75
C GLN A 316 -59.02 -76.62 0.38
N LYS A 317 -58.33 -77.64 0.92
CA LYS A 317 -58.94 -78.95 1.19
C LYS A 317 -58.28 -79.56 2.42
N GLY A 318 -58.92 -79.47 3.58
CA GLY A 318 -58.49 -80.26 4.73
C GLY A 318 -58.87 -79.72 6.10
N SER A 319 -60.17 -79.85 6.43
CA SER A 319 -60.61 -80.43 7.71
C SER A 319 -60.28 -79.71 9.05
N THR A 320 -61.37 -79.29 9.70
CA THR A 320 -61.73 -79.57 11.10
C THR A 320 -60.82 -79.15 12.25
N SER A 321 -61.34 -78.18 13.03
CA SER A 321 -61.74 -78.34 14.44
C SER A 321 -61.14 -77.35 15.45
N ARG A 322 -62.05 -76.86 16.30
CA ARG A 322 -61.91 -76.52 17.74
C ARG A 322 -61.29 -75.19 18.17
N ASN A 323 -62.17 -74.45 18.87
CA ASN A 323 -62.01 -73.76 20.18
C ASN A 323 -61.01 -72.59 20.28
N ARG A 324 -61.49 -71.37 20.54
CA ARG A 324 -61.97 -70.77 21.82
C ARG A 324 -60.84 -70.29 22.74
N LYS A 325 -60.85 -68.97 22.96
CA LYS A 325 -60.42 -68.19 24.15
C LYS A 325 -58.91 -68.23 24.43
N ALA A 326 -58.24 -67.14 24.82
CA ALA A 326 -58.64 -65.88 25.43
C ALA A 326 -57.78 -64.72 24.87
#